data_AF-A0A026WF54-F1
#
_entry.id   AF-A0A026WF54-F1
#
_cell.length_a   1.000
_cell.length_b   1.000
_cell.length_c   1.000
_cell.angle_alpha   90.00
_cell.angle_beta   90.00
_cell.angle_gamma   90.00
#
_symmetry.space_group_name_H-M   'P 1'
#
loop_
_entity.id
_entity.type
_entity.pdbx_description
1 polymer ?
#
loop_
_entity_poly.entity_id
_entity_poly.type
_entity_poly.pdbx_seq_one_letter_code
_entity_poly.pdbx_strand_id
1 'polypeptide(L)'
;MPKRKFKSHISTRYRRKLIREESDTLCSLIFNEECTINSQVILSNSASESNHDDLVHVNPNNASAIVQEIINSSFSEQSNISEPCDVSLNNVSLHEAFIGEENTSEKEDDDFKAFLVQWAITHHISHAALSHLLSGLRKAHPIFQNLPKCVKTLLRTPRSSVITDILPGQYYHCGTQYGILQFLSQSKNNKVSSPIQIQIGIDGLPISQSNSNQLWPILGRIIPYQKVFLIGCYFGKAKPANANEFLQSFVNDMNILINEDITYNETTYSVSIHSIICDAPAKSFITLTKGHTGYFSCSKCTTEGNFIDNRICFPDFDGQNRTDASFRN
;
A
#
# COMPACT_ATOMS: atom_id res chain seq x y z
N MET A 1 17.08 43.22 -3.30
CA MET A 1 16.29 42.29 -4.13
C MET A 1 17.20 41.15 -4.61
N PRO A 2 16.94 39.88 -4.29
CA PRO A 2 17.78 38.80 -4.78
C PRO A 2 17.40 38.48 -6.25
N LYS A 3 18.41 38.47 -7.11
CA LYS A 3 18.30 38.24 -8.57
C LYS A 3 17.83 36.79 -8.84
N ARG A 4 16.62 36.62 -9.37
CA ARG A 4 16.14 35.33 -9.93
C ARG A 4 17.02 34.96 -11.12
N LYS A 5 17.79 33.87 -11.01
CA LYS A 5 18.54 33.28 -12.14
C LYS A 5 17.59 32.46 -13.03
N PHE A 6 17.74 32.60 -14.36
CA PHE A 6 17.00 31.83 -15.37
C PHE A 6 17.28 30.31 -15.25
N LYS A 7 16.26 29.49 -15.52
CA LYS A 7 16.20 28.01 -15.36
C LYS A 7 17.30 27.20 -16.09
N SER A 8 18.11 27.82 -16.94
CA SER A 8 19.17 27.19 -17.73
C SER A 8 20.53 27.10 -17.04
N HIS A 9 20.75 27.75 -15.89
CA HIS A 9 22.06 27.76 -15.19
C HIS A 9 22.03 27.16 -13.78
N ILE A 10 21.09 26.27 -13.49
CA ILE A 10 21.03 25.56 -12.22
C ILE A 10 21.76 24.22 -12.37
N SER A 11 22.86 24.03 -11.62
CA SER A 11 23.59 22.77 -11.61
C SER A 11 22.69 21.63 -11.14
N THR A 12 22.88 20.43 -11.67
CA THR A 12 22.14 19.21 -11.29
C THR A 12 22.23 18.96 -9.78
N ARG A 13 23.36 19.31 -9.16
CA ARG A 13 23.56 19.26 -7.71
C ARG A 13 22.65 20.23 -6.95
N TYR A 14 22.49 21.46 -7.44
CA TYR A 14 21.59 22.44 -6.82
C TYR A 14 20.11 22.08 -7.03
N ARG A 15 19.75 21.51 -8.18
CA ARG A 15 18.39 20.95 -8.41
C ARG A 15 18.07 19.81 -7.45
N ARG A 16 18.99 18.86 -7.28
CA ARG A 16 18.84 17.76 -6.31
C ARG A 16 18.80 18.28 -4.87
N LYS A 17 19.55 19.34 -4.56
CA LYS A 17 19.50 20.01 -3.25
C LYS A 17 18.13 20.65 -3.01
N LEU A 18 17.56 21.35 -3.99
CA LEU A 18 16.22 21.93 -3.87
C LEU A 18 15.13 20.86 -3.73
N ILE A 19 15.17 19.79 -4.54
CA ILE A 19 14.23 18.66 -4.42
C ILE A 19 14.35 17.98 -3.06
N ARG A 20 15.57 17.85 -2.54
CA ARG A 20 15.81 17.27 -1.21
C ARG A 20 15.32 18.21 -0.11
N GLU A 21 15.58 19.51 -0.21
CA GLU A 21 15.06 20.52 0.72
C GLU A 21 13.53 20.56 0.71
N GLU A 22 12.89 20.46 -0.46
CA GLU A 22 11.43 20.44 -0.60
C GLU A 22 10.82 19.11 -0.10
N SER A 23 11.50 17.99 -0.35
CA SER A 23 11.15 16.67 0.22
C SER A 23 11.35 16.63 1.74
N ASP A 24 12.40 17.23 2.27
CA ASP A 24 12.67 17.33 3.70
C ASP A 24 11.66 18.28 4.37
N THR A 25 11.21 19.32 3.66
CA THR A 25 10.14 20.22 4.11
C THR A 25 8.79 19.49 4.14
N LEU A 26 8.47 18.70 3.11
CA LEU A 26 7.27 17.85 3.09
C LEU A 26 7.31 16.77 4.17
N CYS A 27 8.45 16.09 4.36
CA CYS A 27 8.65 15.17 5.47
C CYS A 27 8.47 15.89 6.81
N SER A 28 9.03 17.09 6.99
CA SER A 28 8.85 17.85 8.24
C SER A 28 7.41 18.30 8.46
N LEU A 29 6.62 18.57 7.42
CA LEU A 29 5.19 18.88 7.53
C LEU A 29 4.38 17.64 7.90
N ILE A 30 4.72 16.49 7.31
CA ILE A 30 4.12 15.19 7.62
C ILE A 30 4.45 14.76 9.06
N PHE A 31 5.68 14.98 9.53
CA PHE A 31 6.12 14.60 10.88
C PHE A 31 5.80 15.65 11.96
N ASN A 32 5.61 16.92 11.62
CA ASN A 32 5.22 17.95 12.59
C ASN A 32 3.72 17.95 12.90
N GLU A 33 2.85 17.39 12.04
CA GLU A 33 1.46 17.09 12.42
C GLU A 33 1.38 15.95 13.47
N GLU A 34 2.45 15.18 13.67
CA GLU A 34 2.57 14.14 14.70
C GLU A 34 3.40 14.55 15.94
N CYS A 35 3.90 15.79 16.02
CA CYS A 35 4.77 16.21 17.14
C CYS A 35 4.39 17.56 17.74
N THR A 36 3.18 17.62 18.32
CA THR A 36 2.94 18.45 19.50
C THR A 36 2.16 17.64 20.53
N ILE A 37 2.84 16.74 21.23
CA ILE A 37 2.64 16.43 22.65
C ILE A 37 3.85 15.57 23.10
N ASN A 38 4.52 16.07 24.14
CA ASN A 38 5.58 15.45 24.94
C ASN A 38 7.01 15.43 24.38
N SER A 39 7.61 16.62 24.50
CA SER A 39 9.02 16.80 24.81
C SER A 39 9.42 16.09 26.11
N GLN A 40 10.71 15.76 26.20
CA GLN A 40 11.49 15.37 27.38
C GLN A 40 11.41 13.89 27.79
N VAL A 41 12.50 13.16 27.55
CA VAL A 41 13.21 12.36 28.58
C VAL A 41 14.55 11.85 28.00
N ILE A 42 15.62 12.45 28.54
CA ILE A 42 16.91 11.86 28.93
C ILE A 42 17.93 11.44 27.84
N LEU A 43 18.88 12.37 27.65
CA LEU A 43 20.31 12.12 27.45
C LEU A 43 20.88 11.20 28.55
N SER A 44 21.51 10.08 28.19
CA SER A 44 22.80 9.66 28.76
C SER A 44 23.30 8.33 28.21
N ASN A 45 24.61 8.30 27.96
CA ASN A 45 25.54 7.16 27.99
C ASN A 45 25.97 6.46 26.68
N SER A 46 27.07 7.02 26.16
CA SER A 46 28.41 6.43 26.05
C SER A 46 28.67 5.30 25.05
N ALA A 47 29.68 5.59 24.23
CA ALA A 47 30.37 4.75 23.27
C ALA A 47 30.95 3.45 23.85
N SER A 48 30.95 2.42 23.01
CA SER A 48 32.04 1.44 22.90
C SER A 48 31.98 0.76 21.53
N GLU A 49 33.04 0.93 20.75
CA GLU A 49 33.32 0.16 19.53
C GLU A 49 33.62 -1.30 19.87
N SER A 50 33.05 -2.23 19.12
CA SER A 50 33.72 -3.50 18.81
C SER A 50 33.13 -4.12 17.55
N ASN A 51 34.00 -4.30 16.55
CA ASN A 51 33.78 -5.07 15.33
C ASN A 51 33.32 -6.50 15.65
N HIS A 52 32.27 -6.96 14.99
CA HIS A 52 32.17 -8.36 14.56
C HIS A 52 31.21 -8.44 13.37
N ASP A 53 31.75 -8.96 12.25
CA ASP A 53 30.98 -9.43 11.11
C ASP A 53 30.03 -10.54 11.57
N ASP A 54 28.72 -10.28 11.54
CA ASP A 54 27.71 -11.32 11.61
C ASP A 54 26.61 -11.08 10.58
N LEU A 55 26.48 -12.07 9.71
CA LEU A 55 25.46 -12.20 8.67
C LEU A 55 24.06 -12.12 9.30
N VAL A 56 23.39 -10.97 9.15
CA VAL A 56 21.99 -10.84 9.56
C VAL A 56 21.12 -11.64 8.59
N HIS A 57 20.78 -12.85 9.01
CA HIS A 57 19.69 -13.63 8.46
C HIS A 57 18.39 -12.83 8.63
N VAL A 58 17.88 -12.23 7.54
CA VAL A 58 16.61 -11.51 7.58
C VAL A 58 15.48 -12.52 7.77
N ASN A 59 14.81 -12.43 8.92
CA ASN A 59 13.70 -13.29 9.30
C ASN A 59 12.47 -12.97 8.41
N PRO A 60 11.87 -13.95 7.70
CA PRO A 60 10.71 -13.76 6.80
C PRO A 60 9.47 -13.13 7.47
N ASN A 61 9.42 -13.07 8.79
CA ASN A 61 8.36 -12.41 9.55
C ASN A 61 8.28 -10.88 9.37
N ASN A 62 9.32 -10.22 8.86
CA ASN A 62 9.32 -8.76 8.67
C ASN A 62 8.61 -8.31 7.38
N ALA A 63 8.59 -9.12 6.32
CA ALA A 63 7.94 -8.76 5.06
C ALA A 63 6.41 -8.70 5.23
N SER A 64 5.82 -9.65 5.96
CA SER A 64 4.39 -9.65 6.31
C SER A 64 4.01 -8.43 7.16
N ALA A 65 4.88 -8.01 8.09
CA ALA A 65 4.65 -6.83 8.93
C ALA A 65 4.63 -5.54 8.11
N ILE A 66 5.55 -5.37 7.15
CA ILE A 66 5.61 -4.19 6.27
C ILE A 66 4.38 -4.14 5.35
N VAL A 67 3.98 -5.27 4.77
CA VAL A 67 2.78 -5.35 3.92
C VAL A 67 1.52 -4.99 4.73
N GLN A 68 1.41 -5.44 5.98
CA GLN A 68 0.30 -5.09 6.87
C GLN A 68 0.29 -3.61 7.26
N GLU A 69 1.46 -2.99 7.44
CA GLU A 69 1.59 -1.56 7.71
C GLU A 69 1.17 -0.70 6.50
N ILE A 70 1.46 -1.15 5.28
CA ILE A 70 1.00 -0.53 4.02
C ILE A 70 -0.52 -0.68 3.86
N ILE A 71 -1.06 -1.85 4.18
CA ILE A 71 -2.51 -2.11 4.19
C ILE A 71 -3.18 -1.15 5.18
N ASN A 72 -2.71 -1.07 6.42
CA ASN A 72 -3.30 -0.22 7.45
C ASN A 72 -3.18 1.29 7.17
N SER A 73 -2.08 1.75 6.58
CA SER A 73 -1.90 3.16 6.17
C SER A 73 -2.76 3.56 4.97
N SER A 74 -3.19 2.60 4.13
CA SER A 74 -4.13 2.86 3.03
C SER A 74 -5.58 3.09 3.52
N PHE A 75 -5.86 2.88 4.81
CA PHE A 75 -7.22 2.93 5.37
C PHE A 75 -7.55 4.18 6.20
N SER A 76 -6.61 5.09 6.46
CA SER A 76 -6.90 6.35 7.18
C SER A 76 -7.38 7.44 6.23
N GLU A 77 -8.68 7.76 6.25
CA GLU A 77 -9.15 9.09 5.84
C GLU A 77 -9.59 9.89 7.08
N GLN A 78 -9.04 11.09 7.20
CA GLN A 78 -9.63 12.18 7.96
C GLN A 78 -10.98 12.51 7.33
N SER A 79 -12.06 12.33 8.07
CA SER A 79 -13.33 12.98 7.79
C SER A 79 -13.70 13.86 8.99
N ASN A 80 -13.61 15.17 8.77
CA ASN A 80 -14.17 16.16 9.67
C ASN A 80 -15.70 16.15 9.54
N ILE A 81 -16.43 15.44 10.42
CA ILE A 81 -17.83 15.77 10.75
C ILE A 81 -18.07 15.52 12.25
N SER A 82 -18.55 16.58 12.89
CA SER A 82 -18.98 16.72 14.27
C SER A 82 -20.31 16.01 14.59
N GLU A 83 -20.31 15.38 15.76
CA GLU A 83 -21.43 14.96 16.63
C GLU A 83 -22.41 13.84 16.21
N PRO A 84 -22.99 13.12 17.20
CA PRO A 84 -23.30 11.71 17.10
C PRO A 84 -24.77 11.47 16.75
N CYS A 85 -25.03 10.52 15.85
CA CYS A 85 -26.36 9.94 15.68
C CYS A 85 -26.31 8.43 15.88
N ASP A 86 -27.04 8.02 16.91
CA ASP A 86 -27.30 6.69 17.41
C ASP A 86 -27.99 5.83 16.34
N VAL A 87 -27.29 4.82 15.80
CA VAL A 87 -27.91 3.81 14.93
C VAL A 87 -27.32 2.44 15.25
N SER A 88 -28.11 1.65 15.98
CA SER A 88 -27.96 0.21 16.20
C SER A 88 -27.69 -0.53 14.89
N LEU A 89 -26.51 -1.16 14.77
CA LEU A 89 -26.17 -2.09 13.69
C LEU A 89 -26.13 -3.52 14.23
N ASN A 90 -27.31 -4.16 14.24
CA ASN A 90 -27.42 -5.60 14.23
C ASN A 90 -27.19 -6.15 12.82
N ASN A 91 -26.52 -7.32 12.78
CA ASN A 91 -26.41 -8.28 11.70
C ASN A 91 -25.42 -8.00 10.55
N VAL A 92 -24.20 -8.52 10.71
CA VAL A 92 -23.64 -9.44 9.72
C VAL A 92 -23.27 -10.73 10.46
N SER A 93 -24.18 -11.71 10.39
CA SER A 93 -24.00 -13.05 10.94
C SER A 93 -23.37 -13.94 9.86
N LEU A 94 -22.18 -14.47 10.13
CA LEU A 94 -21.73 -15.75 9.57
C LEU A 94 -21.75 -16.73 10.73
N HIS A 95 -22.86 -17.45 10.87
CA HIS A 95 -23.05 -18.44 11.91
C HIS A 95 -23.51 -19.76 11.28
N GLU A 96 -22.82 -20.83 11.62
CA GLU A 96 -23.38 -22.16 11.82
C GLU A 96 -22.27 -23.02 12.45
N ALA A 97 -22.45 -23.83 13.49
CA ALA A 97 -23.30 -23.84 14.67
C ALA A 97 -22.67 -24.92 15.58
N PHE A 98 -22.47 -24.65 16.87
CA PHE A 98 -22.49 -25.68 17.90
C PHE A 98 -23.13 -25.05 19.13
N ILE A 99 -24.36 -25.45 19.41
CA ILE A 99 -25.13 -24.98 20.56
C ILE A 99 -24.54 -25.63 21.81
N GLY A 100 -23.88 -24.82 22.63
CA GLY A 100 -23.57 -25.09 24.03
C GLY A 100 -23.87 -23.82 24.82
N GLU A 101 -24.53 -23.95 25.96
CA GLU A 101 -24.92 -22.83 26.83
C GLU A 101 -23.71 -21.94 27.15
N GLU A 102 -23.66 -20.72 26.59
CA GLU A 102 -22.57 -19.77 26.83
C GLU A 102 -22.74 -19.08 28.20
N ASN A 103 -21.67 -19.15 28.99
CA ASN A 103 -21.55 -18.42 30.25
C ASN A 103 -21.54 -16.89 30.01
N THR A 104 -22.32 -16.15 30.80
CA THR A 104 -22.45 -14.68 30.72
C THR A 104 -21.12 -13.92 30.82
N SER A 105 -20.08 -14.47 31.47
CA SER A 105 -18.79 -13.78 31.59
C SER A 105 -17.91 -13.86 30.34
N GLU A 106 -18.13 -14.83 29.44
CA GLU A 106 -17.34 -14.94 28.20
C GLU A 106 -17.78 -13.90 27.17
N LYS A 107 -19.07 -13.54 27.15
CA LYS A 107 -19.62 -12.48 26.29
C LYS A 107 -19.11 -11.09 26.66
N GLU A 108 -19.07 -10.76 27.95
CA GLU A 108 -18.57 -9.46 28.42
C GLU A 108 -17.07 -9.26 28.08
N ASP A 109 -16.27 -10.32 28.20
CA ASP A 109 -14.84 -10.31 27.84
C ASP A 109 -14.63 -10.09 26.33
N ASP A 110 -15.52 -10.62 25.49
CA ASP A 110 -15.45 -10.45 24.04
C ASP A 110 -15.98 -9.07 23.58
N ASP A 111 -17.01 -8.53 24.23
CA ASP A 111 -17.49 -7.16 24.00
C ASP A 111 -16.42 -6.12 24.36
N PHE A 112 -15.70 -6.32 25.45
CA PHE A 112 -14.61 -5.42 25.84
C PHE A 112 -13.43 -5.46 24.86
N LYS A 113 -13.05 -6.66 24.37
CA LYS A 113 -12.03 -6.78 23.31
C LYS A 113 -12.49 -6.10 22.02
N ALA A 114 -13.74 -6.29 21.63
CA ALA A 114 -14.32 -5.66 20.44
C ALA A 114 -14.28 -4.13 20.55
N PHE A 115 -14.62 -3.58 21.71
CA PHE A 115 -14.48 -2.15 21.99
C PHE A 115 -13.02 -1.69 21.84
N LEU A 116 -12.04 -2.37 22.46
CA LEU A 116 -10.63 -1.99 22.36
C LEU A 116 -10.12 -2.01 20.93
N VAL A 117 -10.52 -3.00 20.12
CA VAL A 117 -10.21 -3.07 18.69
C VAL A 117 -10.79 -1.87 17.96
N GLN A 118 -12.08 -1.61 18.14
CA GLN A 118 -12.77 -0.52 17.45
C GLN A 118 -12.21 0.84 17.84
N TRP A 119 -11.99 1.07 19.15
CA TRP A 119 -11.39 2.29 19.66
C TRP A 119 -9.99 2.53 19.07
N ALA A 120 -9.15 1.49 19.06
CA ALA A 120 -7.80 1.61 18.52
C ALA A 120 -7.77 1.94 17.03
N ILE A 121 -8.64 1.31 16.24
CA ILE A 121 -8.77 1.56 14.80
C ILE A 121 -9.30 2.99 14.56
N THR A 122 -10.35 3.37 15.28
CA THR A 122 -11.04 4.66 15.13
C THR A 122 -10.11 5.83 15.46
N HIS A 123 -9.25 5.68 16.47
CA HIS A 123 -8.33 6.73 16.92
C HIS A 123 -6.89 6.55 16.44
N HIS A 124 -6.65 5.64 15.47
CA HIS A 124 -5.33 5.37 14.92
C HIS A 124 -4.26 5.14 15.99
N ILE A 125 -4.61 4.39 17.04
CA ILE A 125 -3.72 4.14 18.17
C ILE A 125 -2.56 3.27 17.70
N SER A 126 -1.33 3.73 17.96
CA SER A 126 -0.14 2.99 17.57
C SER A 126 -0.09 1.60 18.22
N HIS A 127 0.45 0.63 17.48
CA HIS A 127 0.62 -0.74 17.96
C HIS A 127 1.44 -0.81 19.26
N ALA A 128 2.41 0.09 19.41
CA ALA A 128 3.22 0.21 20.62
C ALA A 128 2.37 0.69 21.81
N ALA A 129 1.61 1.78 21.64
CA ALA A 129 0.74 2.33 22.68
C ALA A 129 -0.32 1.30 23.12
N LEU A 130 -0.97 0.63 22.16
CA LEU A 130 -1.97 -0.38 22.46
C LEU A 130 -1.36 -1.62 23.12
N SER A 131 -0.18 -2.07 22.69
CA SER A 131 0.52 -3.17 23.38
C SER A 131 0.91 -2.80 24.81
N HIS A 132 1.30 -1.55 25.03
CA HIS A 132 1.62 -1.05 26.37
C HIS A 132 0.37 -0.98 27.25
N LEU A 133 -0.75 -0.49 26.71
CA LEU A 133 -2.06 -0.48 27.39
C LEU A 133 -2.49 -1.90 27.78
N LEU A 134 -2.45 -2.85 26.85
CA LEU A 134 -2.78 -4.25 27.10
C LEU A 134 -1.92 -4.86 28.21
N SER A 135 -0.60 -4.60 28.17
CA SER A 135 0.32 -5.05 29.22
C SER A 135 0.00 -4.41 30.58
N GLY A 136 -0.33 -3.12 30.60
CA GLY A 136 -0.74 -2.39 31.79
C GLY A 136 -2.03 -2.94 32.41
N LEU A 137 -3.08 -3.10 31.61
CA LEU A 137 -4.37 -3.63 32.06
C LEU A 137 -4.23 -5.03 32.67
N ARG A 138 -3.48 -5.92 32.01
CA ARG A 138 -3.21 -7.28 32.50
C ARG A 138 -2.49 -7.31 33.85
N LYS A 139 -1.63 -6.31 34.12
CA LYS A 139 -0.91 -6.18 35.40
C LYS A 139 -1.75 -5.52 36.48
N ALA A 140 -2.63 -4.59 36.11
CA ALA A 140 -3.40 -3.78 37.05
C ALA A 140 -4.50 -4.56 37.77
N HIS A 141 -5.18 -5.50 37.08
CA HIS A 141 -6.28 -6.23 37.69
C HIS A 141 -6.43 -7.67 37.14
N PRO A 142 -6.71 -8.69 37.98
CA PRO A 142 -6.89 -10.07 37.55
C PRO A 142 -7.96 -10.28 36.47
N ILE A 143 -9.01 -9.45 36.48
CA ILE A 143 -10.11 -9.51 35.50
C ILE A 143 -9.62 -9.37 34.05
N PHE A 144 -8.48 -8.70 33.84
CA PHE A 144 -7.93 -8.48 32.50
C PHE A 144 -6.87 -9.51 32.09
N GLN A 145 -6.62 -10.56 32.89
CA GLN A 145 -5.57 -11.55 32.56
C GLN A 145 -5.78 -12.25 31.21
N ASN A 146 -7.05 -12.40 30.80
CA ASN A 146 -7.49 -12.99 29.54
C ASN A 146 -7.26 -12.09 28.32
N LEU A 147 -6.93 -10.80 28.53
CA LEU A 147 -6.59 -9.93 27.41
C LEU A 147 -5.31 -10.43 26.71
N PRO A 148 -5.24 -10.28 25.38
CA PRO A 148 -4.02 -10.57 24.63
C PRO A 148 -2.86 -9.69 25.09
N LYS A 149 -1.65 -10.26 25.18
CA LYS A 149 -0.43 -9.48 25.48
C LYS A 149 0.02 -8.59 24.33
N CYS A 150 -0.32 -9.01 23.10
CA CYS A 150 0.17 -8.39 21.89
C CYS A 150 -1.02 -7.87 21.08
N VAL A 151 -0.90 -6.63 20.61
CA VAL A 151 -1.85 -6.00 19.71
C VAL A 151 -2.20 -6.87 18.51
N LYS A 152 -1.22 -7.59 17.93
CA LYS A 152 -1.46 -8.48 16.78
C LYS A 152 -2.46 -9.59 17.09
N THR A 153 -2.46 -10.08 18.33
CA THR A 153 -3.41 -11.10 18.79
C THR A 153 -4.77 -10.48 19.07
N LEU A 154 -4.83 -9.27 19.63
CA LEU A 154 -6.08 -8.53 19.82
C LEU A 154 -6.77 -8.21 18.49
N LEU A 155 -6.00 -7.69 17.53
CA LEU A 155 -6.49 -7.36 16.18
C LEU A 155 -6.69 -8.59 15.29
N ARG A 156 -6.45 -9.80 15.81
CA ARG A 156 -6.54 -11.07 15.07
C ARG A 156 -5.81 -11.02 13.73
N THR A 157 -4.64 -10.38 13.68
CA THR A 157 -3.87 -10.23 12.44
C THR A 157 -3.58 -11.62 11.86
N PRO A 158 -3.95 -11.90 10.59
CA PRO A 158 -3.71 -13.19 9.96
C PRO A 158 -2.23 -13.57 10.06
N ARG A 159 -1.96 -14.78 10.56
CA ARG A 159 -0.58 -15.27 10.76
C ARG A 159 0.02 -15.93 9.53
N SER A 160 -0.81 -16.24 8.54
CA SER A 160 -0.39 -16.81 7.26
C SER A 160 -1.12 -16.10 6.13
N SER A 161 -0.33 -15.60 5.20
CA SER A 161 -0.78 -15.15 3.89
C SER A 161 -0.18 -16.09 2.85
N VAL A 162 -0.92 -16.39 1.78
CA VAL A 162 -0.35 -17.13 0.65
C VAL A 162 0.67 -16.20 -0.02
N ILE A 163 1.95 -16.59 0.06
CA ILE A 163 3.06 -15.90 -0.59
C ILE A 163 3.50 -16.75 -1.77
N THR A 164 3.63 -16.12 -2.94
CA THR A 164 4.13 -16.76 -4.15
C THR A 164 5.57 -16.33 -4.38
N ASP A 165 6.47 -17.27 -4.62
CA ASP A 165 7.84 -16.93 -4.99
C ASP A 165 7.86 -16.41 -6.44
N ILE A 166 8.39 -15.21 -6.64
CA ILE A 166 8.61 -14.59 -7.95
C ILE A 166 10.05 -14.14 -7.98
N LEU A 167 10.91 -14.73 -8.79
CA LEU A 167 12.34 -14.46 -8.70
C LEU A 167 12.66 -12.97 -8.94
N PRO A 168 13.60 -12.37 -8.18
CA PRO A 168 14.40 -12.93 -7.07
C PRO A 168 13.80 -12.69 -5.66
N GLY A 169 12.48 -12.58 -5.55
CA GLY A 169 11.78 -12.20 -4.32
C GLY A 169 10.44 -12.93 -4.17
N GLN A 170 9.50 -12.23 -3.55
CA GLN A 170 8.23 -12.80 -3.12
C GLN A 170 7.08 -11.86 -3.43
N TYR A 171 5.92 -12.44 -3.70
CA TYR A 171 4.70 -11.72 -4.05
C TYR A 171 3.56 -12.12 -3.12
N TYR A 172 2.85 -11.10 -2.64
CA TYR A 172 1.60 -11.24 -1.93
C TYR A 172 0.46 -10.72 -2.79
N HIS A 173 -0.60 -11.51 -2.90
CA HIS A 173 -1.81 -11.12 -3.62
C HIS A 173 -2.96 -10.89 -2.64
N CYS A 174 -3.49 -9.67 -2.63
CA CYS A 174 -4.67 -9.32 -1.82
C CYS A 174 -5.96 -9.58 -2.59
N GLY A 175 -5.96 -9.31 -3.89
CA GLY A 175 -7.09 -9.53 -4.79
C GLY A 175 -7.87 -8.26 -5.09
N THR A 176 -8.20 -8.06 -6.35
CA THR A 176 -8.90 -6.85 -6.81
C THR A 176 -10.35 -6.84 -6.33
N GLN A 177 -11.02 -7.99 -6.35
CA GLN A 177 -12.39 -8.15 -5.87
C GLN A 177 -12.51 -7.78 -4.39
N TYR A 178 -11.54 -8.21 -3.57
CA TYR A 178 -11.51 -7.89 -2.15
C TYR A 178 -11.49 -6.37 -1.91
N GLY A 179 -10.60 -5.65 -2.61
CA GLY A 179 -10.51 -4.20 -2.52
C GLY A 179 -11.79 -3.48 -2.95
N ILE A 180 -12.46 -3.97 -4.00
CA ILE A 180 -13.74 -3.42 -4.45
C ILE A 180 -14.84 -3.66 -3.41
N LEU A 181 -14.98 -4.88 -2.89
CA LEU A 181 -15.99 -5.20 -1.88
C LEU A 181 -15.79 -4.39 -0.60
N GLN A 182 -14.54 -4.19 -0.19
CA GLN A 182 -14.21 -3.36 0.96
C GLN A 182 -14.61 -1.90 0.71
N PHE A 183 -14.33 -1.36 -0.47
CA PHE A 183 -14.77 -0.03 -0.87
C PHE A 183 -16.31 0.12 -0.84
N LEU A 184 -17.03 -0.85 -1.40
CA LEU A 184 -18.50 -0.85 -1.41
C LEU A 184 -19.07 -0.91 0.02
N SER A 185 -18.45 -1.69 0.91
CA SER A 185 -18.88 -1.81 2.31
C SER A 185 -18.75 -0.52 3.13
N GLN A 186 -17.82 0.35 2.73
CA GLN A 186 -17.57 1.65 3.36
C GLN A 186 -18.44 2.76 2.74
N SER A 187 -19.02 2.52 1.56
CA SER A 187 -19.78 3.50 0.79
C SER A 187 -21.27 3.56 1.17
N LYS A 188 -21.65 3.21 2.41
CA LYS A 188 -23.04 2.95 2.85
C LYS A 188 -24.07 4.03 2.50
N ASN A 189 -23.64 5.28 2.30
CA ASN A 189 -24.52 6.41 1.96
C ASN A 189 -24.31 6.98 0.55
N ASN A 190 -23.31 6.50 -0.19
CA ASN A 190 -22.99 6.98 -1.53
C ASN A 190 -23.47 5.98 -2.58
N LYS A 191 -24.30 6.45 -3.51
CA LYS A 191 -24.72 5.65 -4.66
C LYS A 191 -23.53 5.46 -5.60
N VAL A 192 -22.85 4.32 -5.48
CA VAL A 192 -21.78 3.93 -6.39
C VAL A 192 -22.39 3.63 -7.76
N SER A 193 -21.83 4.21 -8.81
CA SER A 193 -22.30 4.02 -10.17
C SER A 193 -21.68 2.75 -10.79
N SER A 194 -22.43 2.13 -11.71
CA SER A 194 -21.95 1.05 -12.57
C SER A 194 -21.71 1.62 -13.97
N PRO A 195 -20.59 1.31 -14.67
CA PRO A 195 -19.52 0.40 -14.24
C PRO A 195 -18.64 0.99 -13.12
N ILE A 196 -18.10 0.11 -12.27
CA ILE A 196 -16.98 0.44 -11.37
C ILE A 196 -15.72 0.56 -12.23
N GLN A 197 -15.24 1.79 -12.35
CA GLN A 197 -14.04 2.12 -13.12
C GLN A 197 -12.81 2.18 -12.22
N ILE A 198 -11.80 1.36 -12.51
CA ILE A 198 -10.61 1.21 -11.67
C ILE A 198 -9.39 1.78 -12.37
N GLN A 199 -8.64 2.64 -11.67
CA GLN A 199 -7.28 3.01 -12.04
C GLN A 199 -6.29 2.09 -11.32
N ILE A 200 -5.29 1.65 -12.05
CA ILE A 200 -4.27 0.72 -11.55
C ILE A 200 -2.94 1.46 -11.44
N GLY A 201 -2.37 1.55 -10.25
CA GLY A 201 -1.04 2.12 -10.01
C GLY A 201 0.01 1.02 -9.91
N ILE A 202 1.10 1.12 -10.66
CA ILE A 202 2.26 0.22 -10.54
C ILE A 202 3.53 1.05 -10.51
N ASP A 203 4.35 0.83 -9.48
CA ASP A 203 5.60 1.55 -9.27
C ASP A 203 6.67 0.65 -8.62
N GLY A 204 7.93 1.06 -8.70
CA GLY A 204 9.07 0.42 -8.04
C GLY A 204 9.67 1.36 -6.99
N LEU A 205 9.55 0.99 -5.71
CA LEU A 205 9.93 1.83 -4.58
C LEU A 205 11.14 1.23 -3.84
N PRO A 206 12.27 1.94 -3.69
CA PRO A 206 13.36 1.51 -2.83
C PRO A 206 12.93 1.60 -1.36
N ILE A 207 13.07 0.51 -0.61
CA ILE A 207 12.62 0.44 0.80
C ILE A 207 13.70 0.95 1.75
N SER A 208 14.98 0.79 1.38
CA SER A 208 16.11 1.24 2.17
C SER A 208 17.18 1.86 1.29
N GLN A 209 17.86 2.87 1.83
CA GLN A 209 19.05 3.45 1.20
C GLN A 209 20.29 2.57 1.36
N SER A 210 20.30 1.66 2.36
CA SER A 210 21.45 0.83 2.71
C SER A 210 21.39 -0.60 2.17
N ASN A 211 20.26 -1.03 1.61
CA ASN A 211 20.10 -2.36 1.05
C ASN A 211 19.33 -2.31 -0.27
N SER A 212 19.55 -3.28 -1.16
CA SER A 212 18.94 -3.29 -2.49
C SER A 212 17.45 -3.68 -2.50
N ASN A 213 16.79 -3.69 -1.34
CA ASN A 213 15.39 -4.10 -1.21
C ASN A 213 14.46 -3.12 -1.94
N GLN A 214 13.58 -3.68 -2.76
CA GLN A 214 12.60 -2.97 -3.56
C GLN A 214 11.21 -3.52 -3.30
N LEU A 215 10.25 -2.61 -3.23
CA LEU A 215 8.82 -2.90 -3.19
C LEU A 215 8.23 -2.59 -4.56
N TRP A 216 7.36 -3.46 -5.06
CA TRP A 216 6.60 -3.22 -6.28
C TRP A 216 5.12 -3.46 -6.01
N PRO A 217 4.37 -2.43 -5.58
CA PRO A 217 2.94 -2.55 -5.36
C PRO A 217 2.15 -2.50 -6.67
N ILE A 218 1.03 -3.22 -6.67
CA ILE A 218 -0.09 -3.05 -7.60
C ILE A 218 -1.23 -2.46 -6.77
N LEU A 219 -1.60 -1.23 -7.07
CA LEU A 219 -2.61 -0.46 -6.34
C LEU A 219 -3.85 -0.28 -7.21
N GLY A 220 -5.03 -0.32 -6.60
CA GLY A 220 -6.30 0.00 -7.21
C GLY A 220 -6.88 1.30 -6.66
N ARG A 221 -7.58 2.05 -7.49
CA ARG A 221 -8.38 3.22 -7.10
C ARG A 221 -9.67 3.23 -7.90
N ILE A 222 -10.82 3.37 -7.23
CA ILE A 222 -12.13 3.48 -7.89
C ILE A 222 -12.44 4.95 -8.17
N ILE A 223 -12.76 5.31 -9.42
CA ILE A 223 -13.12 6.68 -9.81
C ILE A 223 -14.58 6.97 -9.42
N PRO A 224 -14.92 8.20 -8.96
CA PRO A 224 -14.05 9.38 -8.76
C PRO A 224 -13.40 9.46 -7.37
N TYR A 225 -13.55 8.42 -6.55
CA TYR A 225 -13.08 8.38 -5.17
C TYR A 225 -11.55 8.46 -5.09
N GLN A 226 -11.03 8.97 -3.97
CA GLN A 226 -9.60 9.21 -3.79
C GLN A 226 -8.87 8.01 -3.17
N LYS A 227 -9.60 7.17 -2.45
CA LYS A 227 -9.06 6.03 -1.73
C LYS A 227 -8.39 5.02 -2.64
N VAL A 228 -7.15 4.68 -2.29
CA VAL A 228 -6.36 3.62 -2.91
C VAL A 228 -6.44 2.35 -2.05
N PHE A 229 -6.37 1.20 -2.70
CA PHE A 229 -6.28 -0.10 -2.02
C PHE A 229 -5.20 -0.95 -2.65
N LEU A 230 -4.63 -1.86 -1.86
CA LEU A 230 -3.63 -2.80 -2.33
C LEU A 230 -4.30 -3.94 -3.10
N ILE A 231 -3.85 -4.21 -4.32
CA ILE A 231 -4.24 -5.41 -5.09
C ILE A 231 -3.22 -6.52 -4.87
N GLY A 232 -1.94 -6.17 -4.90
CA GLY A 232 -0.84 -7.08 -4.64
C GLY A 232 0.47 -6.32 -4.44
N CYS A 233 1.48 -7.01 -3.93
CA CYS A 233 2.76 -6.41 -3.64
C CYS A 233 3.89 -7.41 -3.81
N TYR A 234 4.92 -7.03 -4.54
CA TYR A 234 6.17 -7.75 -4.62
C TYR A 234 7.22 -7.12 -3.69
N PHE A 235 8.04 -7.96 -3.08
CA PHE A 235 9.20 -7.58 -2.27
C PHE A 235 10.41 -8.43 -2.67
N GLY A 236 11.54 -7.79 -2.97
CA GLY A 236 12.77 -8.51 -3.30
C GLY A 236 14.00 -7.62 -3.32
N LYS A 237 15.17 -8.22 -3.49
CA LYS A 237 16.47 -7.50 -3.59
C LYS A 237 16.67 -6.77 -4.93
N ALA A 238 15.75 -6.96 -5.87
CA ALA A 238 15.71 -6.31 -7.17
C ALA A 238 14.27 -6.33 -7.67
N LYS A 239 14.00 -5.64 -8.77
CA LYS A 239 12.72 -5.75 -9.49
C LYS A 239 12.42 -7.21 -9.87
N PRO A 240 11.13 -7.60 -10.02
CA PRO A 240 10.80 -8.94 -10.47
C PRO A 240 11.47 -9.24 -11.82
N ALA A 241 12.00 -10.45 -11.97
CA ALA A 241 12.72 -10.85 -13.18
C ALA A 241 11.78 -10.97 -14.40
N ASN A 242 10.53 -11.36 -14.15
CA ASN A 242 9.50 -11.59 -15.16
C ASN A 242 8.25 -10.76 -14.84
N ALA A 243 7.89 -9.85 -15.76
CA ALA A 243 6.70 -9.02 -15.61
C ALA A 243 5.40 -9.83 -15.70
N ASN A 244 5.36 -10.90 -16.50
CA ASN A 244 4.16 -11.74 -16.64
C ASN A 244 3.88 -12.50 -15.35
N GLU A 245 4.90 -13.06 -14.69
CA GLU A 245 4.75 -13.69 -13.38
C GLU A 245 4.26 -12.70 -12.33
N PHE A 246 4.86 -11.49 -12.31
CA PHE A 246 4.46 -10.42 -11.38
C PHE A 246 2.99 -9.99 -11.56
N LEU A 247 2.49 -9.94 -12.79
CA LEU A 247 1.15 -9.48 -13.11
C LEU A 247 0.11 -10.61 -13.15
N GLN A 248 0.53 -11.88 -13.11
CA GLN A 248 -0.33 -13.02 -13.42
C GLN A 248 -1.62 -13.04 -12.58
N SER A 249 -1.50 -12.93 -11.25
CA SER A 249 -2.67 -12.95 -10.36
C SER A 249 -3.59 -11.75 -10.61
N PHE A 250 -3.03 -10.56 -10.80
CA PHE A 250 -3.82 -9.37 -11.12
C PHE A 250 -4.56 -9.50 -12.47
N VAL A 251 -3.89 -10.01 -13.51
CA VAL A 251 -4.51 -10.22 -14.82
C VAL A 251 -5.62 -11.26 -14.75
N ASN A 252 -5.41 -12.35 -14.00
CA ASN A 252 -6.45 -13.36 -13.77
C ASN A 252 -7.68 -12.76 -13.08
N ASP A 253 -7.47 -12.03 -11.99
CA ASP A 253 -8.54 -11.31 -11.29
C ASP A 253 -9.32 -10.39 -12.23
N MET A 254 -8.62 -9.54 -12.99
CA MET A 254 -9.28 -8.59 -13.87
C MET A 254 -10.03 -9.28 -15.01
N ASN A 255 -9.51 -10.38 -15.55
CA ASN A 255 -10.23 -11.15 -16.56
C ASN A 255 -11.51 -11.75 -15.99
N ILE A 256 -11.50 -12.24 -14.74
CA ILE A 256 -12.72 -12.70 -14.09
C ILE A 256 -13.67 -11.52 -13.91
N LEU A 257 -13.24 -10.44 -13.27
CA LEU A 257 -14.10 -9.29 -12.92
C LEU A 257 -14.67 -8.52 -14.13
N ILE A 258 -13.97 -8.50 -15.26
CA ILE A 258 -14.46 -7.86 -16.48
C ILE A 258 -15.53 -8.72 -17.16
N ASN A 259 -15.42 -10.05 -17.05
CA ASN A 259 -16.36 -11.00 -17.66
C ASN A 259 -17.50 -11.41 -16.72
N GLU A 260 -17.29 -11.29 -15.41
CA GLU A 260 -18.20 -11.64 -14.34
C GLU A 260 -18.46 -10.38 -13.49
N ASP A 261 -19.70 -9.91 -13.47
CA ASP A 261 -20.07 -8.75 -12.66
C ASP A 261 -19.93 -9.05 -11.16
N ILE A 262 -19.67 -8.02 -10.36
CA ILE A 262 -19.62 -8.13 -8.89
C ILE A 262 -21.01 -7.84 -8.32
N THR A 263 -21.51 -8.73 -7.47
CA THR A 263 -22.75 -8.49 -6.71
C THR A 263 -22.44 -8.13 -5.25
N TYR A 264 -23.00 -7.02 -4.78
CA TYR A 264 -22.91 -6.55 -3.39
C TYR A 264 -24.25 -5.94 -2.96
N ASN A 265 -24.80 -6.39 -1.82
CA ASN A 265 -26.12 -5.97 -1.30
C ASN A 265 -27.20 -5.95 -2.39
N GLU A 266 -27.40 -7.09 -3.06
CA GLU A 266 -28.39 -7.28 -4.14
C GLU A 266 -28.22 -6.38 -5.38
N THR A 267 -27.14 -5.58 -5.43
CA THR A 267 -26.81 -4.73 -6.57
C THR A 267 -25.63 -5.31 -7.33
N THR A 268 -25.76 -5.41 -8.64
CA THR A 268 -24.74 -5.94 -9.54
C THR A 268 -24.00 -4.80 -10.26
N TYR A 269 -22.68 -4.87 -10.28
CA TYR A 269 -21.78 -3.87 -10.83
C TYR A 269 -20.87 -4.50 -11.87
N SER A 270 -20.84 -3.94 -13.07
CA SER A 270 -19.82 -4.28 -14.05
C SER A 270 -18.50 -3.60 -13.68
N VAL A 271 -17.37 -4.24 -13.99
CA VAL A 271 -16.03 -3.73 -13.68
C VAL A 271 -15.28 -3.41 -14.96
N SER A 272 -14.57 -2.29 -14.97
CA SER A 272 -13.70 -1.93 -16.10
C SER A 272 -12.40 -1.27 -15.62
N ILE A 273 -11.32 -1.49 -16.38
CA ILE A 273 -10.06 -0.76 -16.18
C ILE A 273 -10.19 0.58 -16.90
N HIS A 274 -10.09 1.67 -16.15
CA HIS A 274 -10.03 3.01 -16.74
C HIS A 274 -8.63 3.33 -17.27
N SER A 275 -7.60 3.11 -16.45
CA SER A 275 -6.22 3.47 -16.81
C SER A 275 -5.20 2.73 -15.96
N ILE A 276 -4.05 2.44 -16.55
CA ILE A 276 -2.84 1.99 -15.84
C ILE A 276 -1.90 3.18 -15.72
N ILE A 277 -1.50 3.50 -14.49
CA ILE A 277 -0.69 4.64 -14.10
C ILE A 277 0.65 4.10 -13.63
N CYS A 278 1.71 4.52 -14.31
CA CYS A 278 3.08 4.09 -14.04
C CYS A 278 4.06 5.18 -14.48
N ASP A 279 5.22 5.23 -13.82
CA ASP A 279 6.35 6.01 -14.30
C ASP A 279 6.98 5.34 -15.54
N ALA A 280 7.92 6.01 -16.20
CA ALA A 280 8.48 5.48 -17.45
C ALA A 280 9.23 4.14 -17.28
N PRO A 281 10.08 3.95 -16.23
CA PRO A 281 10.64 2.65 -15.87
C PRO A 281 9.59 1.54 -15.66
N ALA A 282 8.61 1.74 -14.78
CA ALA A 282 7.58 0.74 -14.49
C ALA A 282 6.74 0.42 -15.72
N LYS A 283 6.38 1.44 -16.52
CA LYS A 283 5.69 1.26 -17.80
C LYS A 283 6.48 0.33 -18.73
N SER A 284 7.77 0.60 -18.92
CA SER A 284 8.59 -0.22 -19.81
C SER A 284 8.72 -1.66 -19.32
N PHE A 285 8.76 -1.86 -18.01
CA PHE A 285 8.80 -3.19 -17.39
C PHE A 285 7.50 -3.97 -17.64
N ILE A 286 6.34 -3.41 -17.30
CA ILE A 286 5.06 -4.13 -17.42
C ILE A 286 4.61 -4.33 -18.87
N THR A 287 5.08 -3.49 -19.80
CA THR A 287 4.79 -3.62 -21.23
C THR A 287 5.86 -4.39 -22.00
N LEU A 288 6.92 -4.86 -21.31
CA LEU A 288 8.09 -5.51 -21.93
C LEU A 288 8.72 -4.69 -23.07
N THR A 289 8.66 -3.36 -22.97
CA THR A 289 9.23 -2.45 -23.97
C THR A 289 10.61 -1.95 -23.57
N LYS A 290 11.33 -1.39 -24.55
CA LYS A 290 12.60 -0.71 -24.31
C LYS A 290 12.38 0.46 -23.34
N GLY A 291 13.24 0.55 -22.34
CA GLY A 291 13.21 1.65 -21.37
C GLY A 291 13.35 3.01 -22.06
N HIS A 292 12.89 4.07 -21.38
CA HIS A 292 12.79 5.44 -21.89
C HIS A 292 14.09 6.07 -22.43
N THR A 293 15.25 5.45 -22.19
CA THR A 293 16.56 5.86 -22.72
C THR A 293 17.01 5.09 -23.96
N GLY A 294 16.20 4.16 -24.46
CA GLY A 294 16.51 3.37 -25.65
C GLY A 294 16.14 4.09 -26.95
N TYR A 295 16.87 3.80 -28.03
CA TYR A 295 16.57 4.30 -29.38
C TYR A 295 15.14 3.96 -29.81
N PHE A 296 14.65 2.75 -29.54
CA PHE A 296 13.28 2.32 -29.87
C PHE A 296 12.31 2.39 -28.67
N SER A 297 12.44 3.42 -27.83
CA SER A 297 11.67 3.56 -26.58
C SER A 297 10.30 4.23 -26.72
N CYS A 298 9.94 4.70 -27.93
CA CYS A 298 8.61 5.26 -28.14
C CYS A 298 7.54 4.19 -27.91
N SER A 299 6.61 4.47 -26.99
CA SER A 299 5.51 3.54 -26.66
C SER A 299 4.35 3.60 -27.64
N LYS A 300 4.39 4.51 -28.63
CA LYS A 300 3.28 4.76 -29.56
C LYS A 300 3.62 4.36 -30.99
N CYS A 301 4.85 4.60 -31.43
CA CYS A 301 5.30 4.29 -32.78
C CYS A 301 6.63 3.51 -32.79
N THR A 302 7.03 3.07 -33.97
CA THR A 302 8.26 2.30 -34.23
C THR A 302 9.47 3.17 -34.58
N THR A 303 9.32 4.49 -34.61
CA THR A 303 10.41 5.43 -34.92
C THR A 303 11.63 5.19 -34.04
N GLU A 304 12.81 5.17 -34.67
CA GLU A 304 14.09 5.19 -33.98
C GLU A 304 14.39 6.62 -33.51
N GLY A 305 14.69 6.77 -32.22
CA GLY A 305 15.05 8.05 -31.64
C GLY A 305 16.50 8.44 -31.95
N ASN A 306 16.77 9.73 -32.09
CA ASN A 306 18.11 10.27 -32.30
C ASN A 306 18.75 10.65 -30.96
N PHE A 307 20.03 10.36 -30.80
CA PHE A 307 20.80 10.81 -29.64
C PHE A 307 21.27 12.25 -29.85
N ILE A 308 20.64 13.20 -29.15
CA ILE A 308 20.88 14.64 -29.26
C ILE A 308 21.05 15.20 -27.85
N ASP A 309 22.10 15.99 -27.60
CA ASP A 309 22.35 16.65 -26.31
C ASP A 309 22.26 15.73 -25.08
N ASN A 310 22.88 14.54 -25.17
CA ASN A 310 22.87 13.51 -24.13
C ASN A 310 21.48 12.96 -23.77
N ARG A 311 20.53 12.97 -24.71
CA ARG A 311 19.18 12.42 -24.56
C ARG A 311 18.73 11.76 -25.85
N ILE A 312 17.79 10.81 -25.73
CA ILE A 312 17.06 10.29 -26.87
C ILE A 312 15.89 11.24 -27.18
N CYS A 313 15.81 11.66 -28.43
CA CYS A 313 14.79 12.55 -28.95
C CYS A 313 14.09 11.89 -30.15
N PHE A 314 12.79 12.11 -30.31
CA PHE A 314 12.02 11.63 -31.47
C PHE A 314 11.58 12.85 -32.29
N PRO A 315 12.46 13.40 -33.14
CA PRO A 315 12.13 14.58 -33.95
C PRO A 315 11.18 14.24 -35.11
N ASP A 316 11.14 12.96 -35.53
CA ASP A 316 10.33 12.49 -36.65
C ASP A 316 8.96 12.01 -36.17
N PHE A 317 7.89 12.58 -36.73
CA PHE A 317 6.50 12.32 -36.33
C PHE A 317 5.78 11.30 -37.23
N ASP A 318 6.40 10.88 -38.33
CA ASP A 318 5.78 10.02 -39.36
C ASP A 318 5.98 8.52 -39.10
N GLY A 319 6.20 8.16 -37.83
CA GLY A 319 6.41 6.79 -37.41
C GLY A 319 5.18 5.90 -37.55
N GLN A 320 5.38 4.66 -37.99
CA GLN A 320 4.30 3.67 -37.97
C GLN A 320 3.86 3.42 -36.52
N ASN A 321 2.55 3.49 -36.27
CA ASN A 321 1.99 3.18 -34.96
C ASN A 321 2.27 1.72 -34.58
N ARG A 322 2.59 1.50 -33.30
CA ARG A 322 2.68 0.15 -32.75
C ARG A 322 1.29 -0.51 -32.74
N THR A 323 1.26 -1.81 -32.95
CA THR A 323 0.05 -2.64 -32.92
C THR A 323 0.13 -3.65 -31.78
N ASP A 324 -0.99 -4.18 -31.32
CA ASP A 324 -1.01 -5.23 -30.28
C ASP A 324 -0.13 -6.43 -30.65
N ALA A 325 -0.12 -6.81 -31.94
CA ALA A 325 0.74 -7.87 -32.45
C ALA A 325 2.23 -7.56 -32.25
N SER A 326 2.65 -6.30 -32.39
CA SER A 326 4.04 -5.86 -32.18
C SER A 326 4.49 -5.84 -30.71
N PHE A 327 3.56 -5.96 -29.75
CA PHE A 327 3.90 -6.10 -28.33
C PHE A 327 3.95 -7.57 -27.87
N ARG A 328 3.37 -8.50 -28.65
CA ARG A 328 3.28 -9.92 -28.31
C ARG A 328 4.44 -10.76 -28.87
N ASN A 329 5.14 -10.25 -29.89
CA ASN A 329 6.24 -10.88 -30.62
C ASN A 329 7.51 -10.04 -30.53
#